data_AF-A0A5C2S7L0-F1
#
_entry.id   AF-A0A5C2S7L0-F1
#
_cell.length_a   1.000
_cell.length_b   1.000
_cell.length_c   1.000
_cell.angle_alpha   90.00
_cell.angle_beta   90.00
_cell.angle_gamma   90.00
#
_symmetry.space_group_name_H-M   'P 1'
#
loop_
_entity.id
_entity.type
_entity.pdbx_description
1 polymer ?
#
loop_
_entity_poly.entity_id
_entity_poly.type
_entity_poly.pdbx_seq_one_letter_code
_entity_poly.pdbx_strand_id
1 'polypeptide(L)'
;MSSIPRRTRSPAPATAIFCGLAPPSILDLLHGRHVAWTSIDLIRIFTDEGNDNMIAGPLVVWAGVSPDSLQAEDAFNSANGILQLLARFSIDDVKVEYREESVYKSSASPALVPSVSELDDTVDVRGPLTPA
;
A
#
# COMPACT_ATOMS: atom_id res chain seq x y z
N MET A 1 39.07 -24.23 12.86
CA MET A 1 38.48 -23.04 13.51
C MET A 1 38.90 -21.82 12.71
N SER A 2 37.97 -21.16 12.02
CA SER A 2 38.18 -19.81 11.53
C SER A 2 36.84 -19.10 11.53
N SER A 3 36.76 -18.04 12.32
CA SER A 3 35.57 -17.25 12.59
C SER A 3 35.15 -16.41 11.39
N ILE A 4 33.85 -16.19 11.31
CA ILE A 4 33.09 -15.37 10.36
C ILE A 4 33.45 -13.88 10.53
N PRO A 5 33.29 -13.06 9.48
CA PRO A 5 32.62 -11.78 9.66
C PRO A 5 31.27 -11.80 8.93
N ARG A 6 30.18 -11.73 9.70
CA ARG A 6 28.85 -11.47 9.16
C ARG A 6 28.90 -10.04 8.69
N ARG A 7 28.98 -9.83 7.37
CA ARG A 7 28.77 -8.51 6.81
C ARG A 7 27.26 -8.29 6.75
N THR A 8 26.71 -7.79 7.86
CA THR A 8 25.41 -7.13 7.86
C THR A 8 25.51 -5.92 6.94
N ARG A 9 25.05 -6.06 5.69
CA ARG A 9 24.63 -4.92 4.89
C ARG A 9 23.13 -4.78 5.11
N SER A 10 22.78 -4.00 6.12
CA SER A 10 21.45 -3.39 6.20
C SER A 10 21.27 -2.55 4.92
N PRO A 11 20.19 -2.72 4.15
CA PRO A 11 19.82 -1.71 3.18
C PRO A 11 18.99 -0.68 3.91
N ALA A 12 19.61 0.42 4.32
CA ALA A 12 18.88 1.68 4.36
C ALA A 12 19.32 2.51 3.15
N PRO A 13 18.60 2.43 2.00
CA PRO A 13 18.59 3.58 1.09
C PRO A 13 17.29 3.74 0.26
N ALA A 14 16.10 3.54 0.83
CA ALA A 14 14.84 3.94 0.16
C ALA A 14 13.83 4.54 1.15
N THR A 15 13.62 3.88 2.29
CA THR A 15 12.64 4.30 3.31
C THR A 15 12.96 5.66 3.95
N ALA A 16 14.24 6.00 4.09
CA ALA A 16 14.68 7.26 4.71
C ALA A 16 14.54 8.50 3.83
N ILE A 17 14.67 8.37 2.50
CA ILE A 17 14.42 9.46 1.53
C ILE A 17 12.90 9.74 1.45
N PHE A 18 12.09 8.71 1.69
CA PHE A 18 10.64 8.75 1.56
C PHE A 18 9.92 9.50 2.70
N CYS A 19 10.47 9.54 3.91
CA CYS A 19 9.83 10.20 5.06
C CYS A 19 9.77 11.75 4.99
N GLY A 20 10.42 12.40 4.01
CA GLY A 20 10.51 13.87 3.98
C GLY A 20 10.18 14.57 2.66
N LEU A 21 10.43 13.95 1.49
CA LEU A 21 10.44 14.68 0.22
C LEU A 21 9.52 14.11 -0.87
N ALA A 22 9.35 12.79 -0.94
CA ALA A 22 8.57 12.17 -2.02
C ALA A 22 7.05 12.39 -1.89
N PRO A 23 6.42 12.27 -0.70
CA PRO A 23 4.96 12.42 -0.58
C PRO A 23 4.44 13.82 -0.92
N PRO A 24 5.04 14.94 -0.45
CA PRO A 24 4.57 16.28 -0.80
C PRO A 24 4.64 16.56 -2.31
N SER A 25 5.72 16.12 -2.97
CA SER A 25 5.87 16.34 -4.42
C SER A 25 4.87 15.54 -5.27
N ILE A 26 4.42 14.38 -4.80
CA ILE A 26 3.34 13.62 -5.44
C ILE A 26 2.02 14.38 -5.31
N LEU A 27 1.72 14.92 -4.12
CA LEU A 27 0.52 15.72 -3.87
C LEU A 27 0.48 16.97 -4.75
N ASP A 28 1.60 17.70 -4.85
CA ASP A 28 1.71 18.88 -5.71
C ASP A 28 1.47 18.53 -7.18
N LEU A 29 1.99 17.39 -7.63
CA LEU A 29 1.80 16.91 -9.00
C LEU A 29 0.32 16.61 -9.27
N LEU A 30 -0.36 15.90 -8.37
CA LEU A 30 -1.77 15.57 -8.52
C LEU A 30 -2.65 16.82 -8.49
N HIS A 31 -2.36 17.78 -7.60
CA HIS A 31 -3.02 19.08 -7.57
C HIS A 31 -2.83 19.86 -8.89
N GLY A 32 -1.59 19.94 -9.38
CA GLY A 32 -1.28 20.63 -10.64
C GLY A 32 -1.92 19.98 -11.88
N ARG A 33 -2.35 18.72 -11.76
CA ARG A 33 -3.07 17.97 -12.81
C ARG A 33 -4.57 17.92 -12.60
N HIS A 34 -5.10 18.65 -11.61
CA HIS A 34 -6.54 18.67 -11.28
C HIS A 34 -7.13 17.28 -10.97
N VAL A 35 -6.31 16.35 -10.49
CA VAL A 35 -6.79 15.03 -10.04
C VAL A 35 -7.49 15.20 -8.70
N ALA A 36 -8.78 14.82 -8.63
CA ALA A 36 -9.58 14.87 -7.41
C ALA A 36 -9.25 13.70 -6.47
N TRP A 37 -8.04 13.74 -5.89
CA TRP A 37 -7.55 12.72 -4.97
C TRP A 37 -8.16 12.87 -3.56
N THR A 38 -8.35 11.74 -2.88
CA THR A 38 -8.93 11.65 -1.52
C THR A 38 -7.92 11.09 -0.51
N SER A 39 -7.10 10.15 -0.95
CA SER A 39 -6.09 9.47 -0.13
C SER A 39 -4.88 9.08 -0.99
N ILE A 40 -3.71 8.97 -0.36
CA ILE A 40 -2.51 8.42 -1.01
C ILE A 40 -1.82 7.50 -0.02
N ASP A 41 -1.69 6.24 -0.41
CA ASP A 41 -1.00 5.21 0.34
C ASP A 41 0.20 4.70 -0.47
N LEU A 42 1.28 4.35 0.23
CA LEU A 42 2.49 3.83 -0.37
C LEU A 42 2.70 2.44 0.19
N ILE A 43 2.42 1.43 -0.61
CA ILE A 43 2.39 0.04 -0.16
C ILE A 43 3.47 -0.76 -0.88
N ARG A 44 4.03 -1.75 -0.19
CA ARG A 44 4.88 -2.77 -0.81
C ARG A 44 4.40 -4.13 -0.31
N ILE A 45 3.99 -4.97 -1.26
CA ILE A 45 3.51 -6.31 -0.95
C ILE A 45 4.71 -7.24 -0.92
N PHE A 46 4.77 -8.08 0.10
CA PHE A 46 5.80 -9.10 0.24
C PHE A 46 5.16 -10.46 0.08
N THR A 47 5.76 -11.30 -0.77
CA THR A 47 5.31 -12.66 -1.02
C THR A 47 6.24 -13.62 -0.29
N ASP A 48 5.65 -14.52 0.50
CA ASP A 48 6.35 -15.63 1.14
C ASP A 48 6.25 -16.88 0.25
N GLU A 49 7.40 -17.41 -0.18
CA GLU A 49 7.48 -18.62 -0.99
C GLU A 49 7.74 -19.89 -0.15
N GLY A 50 7.68 -19.80 1.18
CA GLY A 50 7.78 -20.95 2.09
C GLY A 50 9.21 -21.48 2.27
N ASN A 51 10.23 -20.71 1.89
CA ASN A 51 11.65 -21.05 1.96
C ASN A 51 12.47 -20.05 2.82
N ASP A 52 11.82 -19.39 3.78
CA ASP A 52 12.36 -18.26 4.57
C ASP A 52 12.84 -17.06 3.73
N ASN A 53 12.51 -17.02 2.43
CA ASN A 53 12.81 -15.91 1.55
C ASN A 53 11.54 -15.10 1.24
N MET A 54 11.49 -13.90 1.79
CA MET A 54 10.41 -12.96 1.55
C MET A 54 10.76 -12.10 0.33
N ILE A 55 10.01 -12.28 -0.76
CA ILE A 55 10.21 -11.53 -2.00
C ILE A 55 9.41 -10.25 -1.94
N ALA A 56 10.11 -9.12 -2.01
CA ALA A 56 9.48 -7.81 -2.07
C ALA A 56 8.98 -7.54 -3.50
N GLY A 57 7.67 -7.35 -3.67
CA GLY A 57 7.09 -6.82 -4.90
C GLY A 57 7.41 -5.32 -5.09
N PRO A 58 6.98 -4.71 -6.20
CA PRO A 58 7.21 -3.29 -6.47
C PRO A 58 6.59 -2.38 -5.41
N LEU A 59 7.10 -1.16 -5.30
CA LEU A 59 6.39 -0.11 -4.54
C LEU A 59 5.14 0.27 -5.32
N VAL A 60 3.99 0.31 -4.68
CA VAL A 60 2.74 0.76 -5.31
C VAL A 60 2.32 2.07 -4.67
N VAL A 61 2.18 3.10 -5.50
CA VAL A 61 1.51 4.35 -5.14
C VAL A 61 0.02 4.15 -5.36
N TRP A 62 -0.74 4.12 -4.28
CA TRP A 62 -2.18 3.91 -4.30
C TRP A 62 -2.89 5.23 -4.07
N ALA A 63 -3.48 5.78 -5.11
CA ALA A 63 -4.19 7.05 -5.04
C ALA A 63 -5.71 6.80 -5.02
N GLY A 64 -6.35 7.14 -3.91
CA GLY A 64 -7.80 7.26 -3.83
C GLY A 64 -8.28 8.46 -4.65
N VAL A 65 -9.31 8.27 -5.47
CA VAL A 65 -9.95 9.32 -6.25
C VAL A 65 -11.47 9.28 -6.08
N SER A 66 -12.12 10.42 -6.23
CA SER A 66 -13.58 10.44 -6.18
C SER A 66 -14.18 9.62 -7.34
N PRO A 67 -15.30 8.91 -7.13
CA PRO A 67 -15.96 8.17 -8.21
C PRO A 67 -16.28 9.06 -9.40
N ASP A 68 -16.11 8.54 -10.62
CA ASP A 68 -16.35 9.23 -11.89
C ASP A 68 -15.53 10.52 -12.10
N SER A 69 -14.57 10.83 -11.22
CA SER A 69 -13.82 12.10 -11.25
C SER A 69 -12.53 12.06 -12.07
N LEU A 70 -11.98 10.86 -12.28
CA LEU A 70 -10.70 10.68 -12.93
C LEU A 70 -10.88 10.21 -14.38
N GLN A 71 -10.51 11.07 -15.33
CA GLN A 71 -10.46 10.71 -16.74
C GLN A 71 -9.21 9.88 -17.06
N ALA A 72 -9.32 8.99 -18.06
CA ALA A 72 -8.22 8.11 -18.44
C ALA A 72 -6.95 8.86 -18.86
N GLU A 73 -7.09 9.97 -19.59
CA GLU A 73 -5.98 10.82 -20.03
C GLU A 73 -5.24 11.42 -18.83
N ASP A 74 -6.00 11.92 -17.84
CA ASP A 74 -5.44 12.53 -16.63
C ASP A 74 -4.78 11.48 -15.75
N ALA A 75 -5.38 10.29 -15.61
CA ALA A 75 -4.79 9.15 -14.92
C ALA A 75 -3.44 8.75 -15.53
N PHE A 76 -3.38 8.63 -16.85
CA PHE A 76 -2.15 8.28 -17.58
C PHE A 76 -1.06 9.35 -17.41
N ASN A 77 -1.42 10.63 -17.60
CA ASN A 77 -0.48 11.74 -17.51
C ASN A 77 0.07 11.92 -16.09
N SER A 78 -0.80 11.83 -15.07
CA SER A 78 -0.39 11.94 -13.67
C SER A 78 0.43 10.74 -13.21
N ALA A 79 0.08 9.51 -13.63
CA ALA A 79 0.88 8.31 -13.31
C ALA A 79 2.29 8.40 -13.89
N ASN A 80 2.43 8.79 -15.16
CA ASN A 80 3.74 9.00 -15.77
C ASN A 80 4.53 10.12 -15.07
N GLY A 81 3.85 11.18 -14.65
CA GLY A 81 4.45 12.25 -13.86
C GLY A 81 5.01 11.74 -12.53
N ILE A 82 4.26 10.90 -11.82
CA ILE A 82 4.70 10.27 -10.56
C ILE A 82 5.90 9.36 -10.79
N LEU A 83 5.86 8.49 -11.81
CA LEU A 83 6.99 7.62 -12.15
C LEU A 83 8.26 8.42 -12.47
N GLN A 84 8.14 9.48 -13.27
CA GLN A 84 9.27 10.36 -13.59
C GLN A 84 9.80 11.11 -12.35
N LEU A 85 8.90 11.54 -11.46
CA LEU A 85 9.27 12.19 -10.21
C LEU A 85 10.07 11.24 -9.32
N LEU A 86 9.59 10.00 -9.15
CA LEU A 86 10.22 8.99 -8.29
C LEU A 86 11.55 8.48 -8.85
N ALA A 87 11.67 8.38 -10.18
CA ALA A 87 12.94 8.06 -10.85
C ALA A 87 14.04 9.10 -10.54
N ARG A 88 13.71 10.37 -10.32
CA ARG A 88 14.70 11.40 -9.91
C ARG A 88 15.29 11.14 -8.52
N PHE A 89 14.60 10.34 -7.71
CA PHE A 89 15.07 9.90 -6.40
C PHE A 89 15.65 8.46 -6.44
N SER A 90 15.88 7.90 -7.65
CA SER A 90 16.35 6.53 -7.86
C SER A 90 15.39 5.47 -7.28
N ILE A 91 14.09 5.73 -7.40
CA ILE A 91 13.02 4.82 -7.00
C ILE A 91 12.32 4.36 -8.29
N ASP A 92 12.88 3.31 -8.88
CA ASP A 92 12.55 2.92 -10.26
C ASP A 92 11.52 1.77 -10.34
N ASP A 93 11.44 0.93 -9.31
CA ASP A 93 10.51 -0.21 -9.24
C ASP A 93 9.19 0.21 -8.58
N VAL A 94 8.40 0.99 -9.32
CA VAL A 94 7.15 1.60 -8.87
C VAL A 94 5.99 1.29 -9.80
N LYS A 95 4.83 1.03 -9.22
CA LYS A 95 3.52 1.01 -9.87
C LYS A 95 2.65 2.14 -9.33
N VAL A 96 1.79 2.69 -10.16
CA VAL A 96 0.79 3.68 -9.76
C VAL A 96 -0.59 3.09 -10.04
N GLU A 97 -1.44 3.06 -9.03
CA GLU A 97 -2.79 2.51 -9.10
C GLU A 97 -3.80 3.52 -8.55
N TYR A 98 -4.88 3.72 -9.29
CA TYR A 98 -5.99 4.55 -8.88
C TYR A 98 -7.13 3.68 -8.37
N ARG A 99 -7.67 4.04 -7.21
CA ARG A 99 -8.84 3.39 -6.62
C ARG A 99 -9.96 4.41 -6.46
N GLU A 100 -11.14 4.10 -6.95
CA GLU A 100 -12.30 4.94 -6.65
C GLU A 100 -12.66 4.76 -5.18
N GLU A 101 -12.53 5.85 -4.42
CA GLU A 101 -12.90 5.91 -3.03
C GLU A 101 -14.26 6.60 -2.93
N SER A 102 -15.32 5.78 -2.85
CA SER A 102 -16.56 6.28 -2.26
C SER A 102 -16.35 6.38 -0.75
N VAL A 103 -16.86 7.44 -0.12
CA VAL A 103 -17.05 7.44 1.33
C VAL A 103 -17.93 6.24 1.61
N TYR A 104 -17.33 5.15 2.08
CA TYR A 104 -18.06 3.96 2.48
C TYR A 104 -18.93 4.37 3.66
N LYS A 105 -20.17 4.77 3.39
CA LYS A 105 -21.21 4.73 4.40
C LYS A 105 -21.33 3.26 4.72
N SER A 106 -20.68 2.84 5.81
CA SER A 106 -20.97 1.57 6.44
C SER A 106 -22.48 1.51 6.61
N SER A 107 -23.18 0.86 5.68
CA SER A 107 -24.46 0.27 5.99
C SER A 107 -24.08 -0.74 7.06
N ALA A 108 -24.35 -0.40 8.31
CA ALA A 108 -23.87 -1.12 9.48
C ALA A 108 -23.86 -2.62 9.16
N SER A 109 -22.66 -3.18 8.95
CA SER A 109 -22.55 -4.62 8.75
C SER A 109 -23.24 -5.28 9.94
N PRO A 110 -23.94 -6.41 9.76
CA PRO A 110 -24.49 -7.14 10.88
C PRO A 110 -23.39 -7.30 11.93
N ALA A 111 -23.72 -7.01 13.18
CA ALA A 111 -22.76 -7.14 14.27
C ALA A 111 -22.09 -8.51 14.21
N LEU A 112 -20.77 -8.54 14.39
CA LEU A 112 -20.03 -9.79 14.46
C LEU A 112 -20.70 -10.69 15.51
N VAL A 113 -20.87 -11.96 15.17
CA VAL A 113 -21.48 -12.93 16.09
C VAL A 113 -20.61 -13.06 17.33
N PRO A 114 -21.20 -13.23 18.54
CA PRO A 114 -20.42 -13.30 19.78
C PRO A 114 -19.49 -14.51 19.80
N SER A 115 -18.48 -14.50 20.66
CA SER A 115 -17.61 -15.66 20.86
C SER A 115 -18.43 -16.81 21.44
N VAL A 116 -18.07 -18.03 21.08
CA VAL A 116 -18.70 -19.25 21.57
C VAL A 116 -17.69 -20.13 22.28
N SER A 117 -18.22 -21.06 23.08
CA SER A 117 -17.41 -22.09 23.74
C SER A 117 -16.64 -22.93 22.72
N GLU A 118 -15.49 -23.47 23.11
CA GLU A 118 -14.70 -24.43 22.32
C GLU A 118 -15.45 -25.73 22.01
N LEU A 119 -16.54 -26.00 22.72
CA LEU A 119 -17.41 -27.15 22.49
C LEU A 119 -18.52 -26.87 21.46
N ASP A 120 -18.61 -25.65 20.94
CA ASP A 120 -19.57 -25.29 19.89
C ASP A 120 -19.00 -25.69 18.53
N ASP A 121 -19.75 -26.46 17.75
CA ASP A 121 -19.35 -26.94 16.42
C ASP A 121 -19.05 -25.79 15.43
N THR A 122 -19.43 -24.55 15.77
CA THR A 122 -19.15 -23.35 14.97
C THR A 122 -17.97 -22.50 15.49
N VAL A 123 -17.24 -22.97 16.51
CA VAL A 123 -16.13 -22.22 17.10
C VAL A 123 -15.03 -21.91 16.08
N ASP A 124 -14.69 -22.86 15.21
CA ASP A 124 -13.61 -22.71 14.23
C ASP A 124 -13.90 -21.64 13.17
N VAL A 125 -15.18 -21.41 12.84
CA VAL A 125 -15.58 -20.37 11.87
C VAL A 125 -15.82 -19.00 12.52
N ARG A 126 -16.03 -18.95 13.84
CA ARG A 126 -16.32 -17.71 14.58
C ARG A 126 -15.09 -17.13 15.28
N GLY A 127 -14.16 -17.97 15.71
CA GLY A 127 -12.92 -17.56 16.40
C GLY A 127 -12.09 -16.52 15.63
N PRO A 128 -11.82 -16.70 14.32
CA PRO A 128 -11.02 -15.75 13.56
C PRO A 128 -11.66 -14.35 13.40
N LEU A 129 -12.98 -14.27 13.56
CA LEU A 129 -13.77 -13.05 13.32
C LEU A 129 -14.29 -12.44 14.62
N THR A 130 -13.89 -12.95 15.79
CA THR A 130 -14.35 -12.44 17.08
C THR A 130 -13.14 -12.23 18.01
N PRO A 131 -12.96 -11.04 18.62
CA PRO A 131 -11.86 -10.82 19.57
C PRO A 131 -12.06 -11.68 20.84
N ALA A 132 -10.94 -12.16 21.40
CA ALA A 132 -10.90 -12.98 22.62
C ALA A 132 -11.23 -12.19 23.88
#